data_AF-A0A2C6KXZ4-F1
#
_entry.id   AF-A0A2C6KXZ4-F1
#
_cell.length_a   1.000
_cell.length_b   1.000
_cell.length_c   1.000
_cell.angle_alpha   90.00
_cell.angle_beta   90.00
_cell.angle_gamma   90.00
#
_symmetry.space_group_name_H-M   'P 1'
#
loop_
_entity.id
_entity.type
_entity.pdbx_description
1 polymer ?
#
loop_
_entity_poly.entity_id
_entity_poly.type
_entity_poly.pdbx_seq_one_letter_code
_entity_poly.pdbx_strand_id
1 'polypeptide(L)'
;MSKLEKKCPVCYQKLPKPADVLGPMDTELSYFMWMPGFEWRPEPEPETESEYGEESSRRTGRDESGRHVADEDMEEALEEMVEADEMKDRFNDKASGGKVTSDDAMVLARQLGLAPSYEDKKNFEQQSGDHMDYGTFQKFAAASTHPEDNIEDLVEAFAYFDPSKNGYLTRKQMANILMTYGEPLTQQEMDALAAQFFPPGDQVDYRAFCEAMLARKE
;
A
#
# COMPACT_ATOMS: atom_id res chain seq x y z
N MET A 1 17.72 -49.68 -55.52
CA MET A 1 17.04 -48.67 -54.69
C MET A 1 16.54 -49.35 -53.42
N SER A 2 17.28 -49.26 -52.32
CA SER A 2 16.90 -49.83 -51.02
C SER A 2 16.71 -48.66 -50.05
N LYS A 3 15.49 -48.47 -49.56
CA LYS A 3 15.17 -47.46 -48.56
C LYS A 3 15.69 -47.97 -47.21
N LEU A 4 16.78 -47.37 -46.72
CA LEU A 4 17.15 -47.52 -45.32
C LEU A 4 16.10 -46.81 -44.46
N GLU A 5 15.17 -47.57 -43.91
CA GLU A 5 14.36 -47.11 -42.78
C GLU A 5 15.29 -46.91 -41.59
N LYS A 6 15.57 -45.64 -41.27
CA LYS A 6 16.29 -45.27 -40.05
C LYS A 6 15.39 -45.68 -38.87
N LYS A 7 15.69 -46.80 -38.23
CA LYS A 7 15.15 -47.15 -36.90
C LYS A 7 15.53 -46.02 -35.94
N CYS A 8 14.58 -45.14 -35.66
CA CYS A 8 14.71 -44.14 -34.61
C CYS A 8 14.73 -44.89 -33.27
N PRO A 9 15.83 -44.82 -32.48
CA PRO A 9 15.94 -45.60 -31.25
C PRO A 9 15.00 -45.09 -30.14
N VAL A 10 14.41 -43.90 -30.30
CA VAL A 10 13.39 -43.36 -29.39
C VAL A 10 12.28 -42.74 -30.24
N CYS A 11 11.16 -43.45 -30.32
CA CYS A 11 10.00 -43.01 -31.09
C CYS A 11 9.23 -41.92 -30.32
N TYR A 12 9.54 -40.65 -30.58
CA TYR A 12 8.78 -39.50 -30.06
C TYR A 12 7.30 -39.51 -30.49
N GLN A 13 6.93 -40.34 -31.48
CA GLN A 13 5.56 -40.50 -31.96
C GLN A 13 4.71 -41.48 -31.11
N LYS A 14 5.29 -42.11 -30.08
CA LYS A 14 4.59 -43.02 -29.15
C LYS A 14 4.57 -42.50 -27.70
N LEU A 15 4.79 -41.20 -27.50
CA LEU A 15 4.65 -40.62 -26.17
C LEU A 15 3.16 -40.48 -25.80
N PRO A 16 2.79 -40.74 -24.54
CA PRO A 16 1.44 -40.43 -24.04
C PRO A 16 1.18 -38.93 -24.18
N LYS A 17 -0.08 -38.55 -24.42
CA LYS A 17 -0.42 -37.13 -24.56
C LYS A 17 -0.17 -36.43 -23.21
N PRO A 18 0.36 -35.20 -23.19
CA PRO A 18 0.70 -34.50 -21.95
C PRO A 18 -0.46 -34.44 -20.93
N ALA A 19 -1.69 -34.28 -21.42
CA ALA A 19 -2.90 -34.26 -20.60
C ALA A 19 -3.18 -35.57 -19.83
N ASP A 20 -2.60 -36.70 -20.25
CA ASP A 20 -2.77 -38.01 -19.61
C ASP A 20 -1.69 -38.29 -18.54
N VAL A 21 -0.66 -37.43 -18.42
CA VAL A 21 0.49 -37.62 -17.52
C VAL A 21 0.59 -36.53 -16.46
N LEU A 22 0.09 -35.32 -16.75
CA LEU A 22 0.14 -34.19 -15.83
C LEU A 22 -1.00 -34.30 -14.78
N GLY A 23 -0.64 -34.16 -13.51
CA GLY A 23 -1.62 -34.03 -12.42
C GLY A 23 -2.37 -32.69 -12.50
N PRO A 24 -3.56 -32.57 -11.90
CA PRO A 24 -4.46 -31.41 -12.07
C PRO A 24 -3.90 -30.06 -11.58
N MET A 25 -2.73 -30.04 -10.93
CA MET A 25 -2.07 -28.83 -10.42
C MET A 25 -0.84 -28.43 -11.23
N ASP A 26 -0.46 -29.18 -12.26
CA ASP A 26 0.77 -28.94 -13.01
C ASP A 26 0.47 -28.09 -14.26
N THR A 27 0.65 -26.78 -14.15
CA THR A 27 0.42 -25.81 -15.23
C THR A 27 1.76 -25.35 -15.83
N GLU A 28 2.24 -26.10 -16.82
CA GLU A 28 3.30 -25.80 -17.82
C GLU A 28 4.69 -25.25 -17.37
N LEU A 29 4.88 -24.81 -16.13
CA LEU A 29 6.13 -24.19 -15.65
C LEU A 29 7.16 -25.20 -15.11
N SER A 30 6.76 -26.44 -14.84
CA SER A 30 7.67 -27.50 -14.36
C SER A 30 8.58 -28.07 -15.45
N TYR A 31 8.38 -27.68 -16.71
CA TYR A 31 9.09 -28.27 -17.87
C TYR A 31 10.53 -27.75 -18.06
N PHE A 32 10.92 -26.67 -17.38
CA PHE A 32 12.29 -26.11 -17.47
C PHE A 32 13.31 -26.81 -16.56
N MET A 33 12.89 -27.69 -15.66
CA MET A 33 13.76 -28.28 -14.64
C MET A 33 14.47 -29.58 -15.04
N TRP A 34 14.18 -30.15 -16.21
CA TRP A 34 14.67 -31.50 -16.58
C TRP A 34 15.61 -31.47 -17.80
N MET A 35 16.54 -30.51 -17.84
CA MET A 35 17.72 -30.62 -18.71
C MET A 35 18.83 -31.41 -17.97
N PRO A 36 19.31 -32.55 -18.49
CA PRO A 36 20.37 -33.30 -17.83
C PRO A 36 21.69 -32.51 -17.85
N GLY A 37 22.20 -32.19 -16.65
CA GLY A 37 23.45 -31.44 -16.44
C GLY A 37 23.30 -30.04 -15.82
N PHE A 38 22.07 -29.61 -15.52
CA PHE A 38 21.83 -28.33 -14.82
C PHE A 38 21.59 -28.59 -13.32
N GLU A 39 22.53 -28.18 -12.47
CA GLU A 39 22.36 -28.15 -11.01
C GLU A 39 22.09 -26.69 -10.62
N TRP A 40 20.83 -26.37 -10.31
CA TRP A 40 20.49 -25.03 -9.80
C TRP A 40 21.04 -24.88 -8.38
N ARG A 41 21.88 -23.87 -8.16
CA ARG A 41 22.25 -23.41 -6.81
C ARG A 41 21.73 -21.98 -6.63
N PRO A 42 21.02 -21.67 -5.53
CA PRO A 42 20.70 -20.29 -5.21
C PRO A 42 21.99 -19.51 -4.95
N GLU A 43 22.03 -18.27 -5.40
CA GLU A 43 23.08 -17.32 -5.07
C GLU A 43 22.96 -17.01 -3.56
N PRO A 44 24.03 -17.14 -2.76
CA PRO A 44 23.96 -16.83 -1.34
C PRO A 44 23.77 -15.32 -1.17
N GLU A 45 22.76 -14.93 -0.40
CA GLU A 45 22.61 -13.55 0.05
C GLU A 45 23.84 -13.15 0.89
N PRO A 46 24.35 -11.90 0.76
CA PRO A 46 25.47 -11.47 1.57
C PRO A 46 25.06 -11.39 3.04
N GLU A 47 25.67 -12.23 3.87
CA GLU A 47 25.57 -12.18 5.32
C GLU A 47 26.16 -10.86 5.82
N THR A 48 25.34 -10.02 6.45
CA THR A 48 25.84 -8.93 7.29
C THR A 48 25.99 -9.47 8.71
N GLU A 49 27.24 -9.50 9.15
CA GLU A 49 27.69 -10.05 10.43
C GLU A 49 27.01 -9.35 11.62
N SER A 50 26.45 -10.13 12.54
CA SER A 50 26.46 -9.76 13.95
C SER A 50 26.90 -10.96 14.78
N GLU A 51 28.01 -10.77 15.48
CA GLU A 51 28.76 -11.77 16.21
C GLU A 51 28.28 -11.82 17.69
N TYR A 52 28.38 -13.02 18.28
CA TYR A 52 28.31 -13.39 19.72
C TYR A 52 26.99 -13.92 20.32
N GLY A 53 26.98 -15.24 20.59
CA GLY A 53 26.55 -15.76 21.90
C GLY A 53 25.55 -16.93 21.91
N GLU A 54 26.06 -18.16 21.99
CA GLU A 54 25.32 -19.42 22.22
C GLU A 54 24.57 -19.47 23.58
N GLU A 55 23.35 -20.05 23.63
CA GLU A 55 23.07 -21.31 24.36
C GLU A 55 21.59 -21.77 24.32
N SER A 56 21.41 -23.04 23.92
CA SER A 56 20.59 -24.08 24.60
C SER A 56 19.08 -23.87 24.93
N SER A 57 18.26 -24.60 24.15
CA SER A 57 17.25 -25.57 24.64
C SER A 57 16.00 -25.06 25.39
N ARG A 58 14.82 -25.17 24.72
CA ARG A 58 13.70 -26.07 25.09
C ARG A 58 12.39 -25.70 24.35
N ARG A 59 11.63 -26.77 24.04
CA ARG A 59 10.18 -26.91 23.78
C ARG A 59 9.34 -25.70 24.25
N THR A 60 8.33 -25.18 23.54
CA THR A 60 7.05 -25.79 23.12
C THR A 60 6.24 -24.75 22.34
N GLY A 61 5.27 -25.17 21.53
CA GLY A 61 4.04 -24.41 21.30
C GLY A 61 4.05 -23.53 20.04
N ARG A 62 3.34 -24.01 19.02
CA ARG A 62 2.83 -23.21 17.92
C ARG A 62 1.61 -22.47 18.45
N ASP A 63 1.77 -21.19 18.76
CA ASP A 63 0.66 -20.26 18.96
C ASP A 63 0.48 -19.44 17.68
N GLU A 64 -0.68 -19.60 17.06
CA GLU A 64 -1.23 -18.68 16.07
C GLU A 64 -1.87 -17.52 16.86
N SER A 65 -1.19 -16.39 16.94
CA SER A 65 -1.73 -15.15 17.49
C SER A 65 -1.43 -14.02 16.53
N GLY A 66 -2.49 -13.31 16.13
CA GLY A 66 -2.43 -12.12 15.31
C GLY A 66 -1.46 -11.09 15.87
N ARG A 67 -0.88 -10.30 14.95
CA ARG A 67 -0.14 -9.09 15.29
C ARG A 67 -1.08 -8.12 16.00
N HIS A 68 -1.08 -8.16 17.32
CA HIS A 68 -1.26 -6.95 18.09
C HIS A 68 0.00 -6.12 17.86
N VAL A 69 -0.12 -5.08 17.03
CA VAL A 69 0.82 -3.96 17.07
C VAL A 69 0.65 -3.34 18.46
N ALA A 70 1.75 -3.16 19.18
CA ALA A 70 1.73 -2.74 20.58
C ALA A 70 1.16 -1.31 20.69
N ASP A 71 0.27 -1.11 21.65
CA ASP A 71 -0.37 0.18 21.93
C ASP A 71 0.65 1.30 22.27
N GLU A 72 1.87 0.95 22.69
CA GLU A 72 2.94 1.89 23.07
C GLU A 72 3.55 2.64 21.85
N ASP A 73 3.76 1.96 20.72
CA ASP A 73 4.29 2.60 19.49
C ASP A 73 3.28 3.59 18.87
N MET A 74 1.99 3.38 19.14
CA MET A 74 0.89 4.15 18.60
C MET A 74 0.69 5.47 19.36
N GLU A 75 0.89 5.47 20.68
CA GLU A 75 0.75 6.64 21.53
C GLU A 75 1.93 7.60 21.37
N GLU A 76 3.15 7.08 21.19
CA GLU A 76 4.35 7.89 20.91
C GLU A 76 4.28 8.58 19.54
N ALA A 77 3.79 7.89 18.50
CA ALA A 77 3.58 8.47 17.17
C ALA A 77 2.52 9.59 17.16
N LEU A 78 1.48 9.47 18.00
CA LEU A 78 0.46 10.50 18.18
C LEU A 78 1.01 11.71 18.94
N GLU A 79 1.78 11.49 20.01
CA GLU A 79 2.37 12.55 20.83
C GLU A 79 3.40 13.39 20.04
N GLU A 80 4.14 12.80 19.10
CA GLU A 80 5.08 13.55 18.26
C GLU A 80 4.37 14.37 17.16
N MET A 81 3.15 14.00 16.77
CA MET A 81 2.46 14.60 15.62
C MET A 81 1.33 15.56 15.99
N VAL A 82 0.72 15.40 17.16
CA VAL A 82 -0.39 16.23 17.63
C VAL A 82 -0.28 16.44 19.14
N GLU A 83 -0.29 17.70 19.59
CA GLU A 83 -0.43 18.02 21.01
C GLU A 83 -1.77 17.44 21.52
N ALA A 84 -1.71 16.45 22.41
CA ALA A 84 -2.88 15.69 22.86
C ALA A 84 -4.01 16.57 23.44
N ASP A 85 -3.66 17.73 24.01
CA ASP A 85 -4.62 18.72 24.49
C ASP A 85 -5.37 19.41 23.33
N GLU A 86 -4.70 19.74 22.22
CA GLU A 86 -5.37 20.31 21.04
C GLU A 86 -6.35 19.32 20.38
N MET A 87 -5.98 18.03 20.33
CA MET A 87 -6.85 16.98 19.81
C MET A 87 -8.16 16.90 20.61
N LYS A 88 -8.06 16.96 21.93
CA LYS A 88 -9.20 16.86 22.84
C LYS A 88 -10.12 18.06 22.77
N ASP A 89 -9.57 19.26 22.71
CA ASP A 89 -10.36 20.49 22.59
C ASP A 89 -11.17 20.51 21.29
N ARG A 90 -10.53 20.20 20.16
CA ARG A 90 -11.22 20.14 18.86
C ARG A 90 -12.27 19.04 18.78
N PHE A 91 -12.01 17.89 19.43
CA PHE A 91 -13.01 16.83 19.53
C PHE A 91 -14.24 17.31 20.31
N ASN A 92 -14.04 17.95 21.46
CA ASN A 92 -15.14 18.42 22.30
C ASN A 92 -15.98 19.51 21.63
N ASP A 93 -15.37 20.36 20.81
CA ASP A 93 -16.08 21.41 20.06
C ASP A 93 -17.09 20.84 19.07
N LYS A 94 -16.81 19.67 18.49
CA LYS A 94 -17.69 18.98 17.54
C LYS A 94 -18.53 17.88 18.17
N ALA A 95 -18.14 17.37 19.33
CA ALA A 95 -18.82 16.26 19.98
C ALA A 95 -20.21 16.67 20.46
N SER A 96 -21.20 15.83 20.15
CA SER A 96 -22.54 15.93 20.74
C SER A 96 -22.75 14.74 21.66
N GLY A 97 -22.93 15.00 22.97
CA GLY A 97 -23.07 13.94 23.96
C GLY A 97 -21.80 13.08 24.16
N GLY A 98 -20.61 13.64 23.89
CA GLY A 98 -19.33 12.95 24.04
C GLY A 98 -18.96 12.02 22.89
N LYS A 99 -19.68 12.10 21.77
CA LYS A 99 -19.40 11.35 20.54
C LYS A 99 -19.40 12.25 19.32
N VAL A 100 -18.62 11.88 18.31
CA VAL A 100 -18.58 12.50 16.98
C VAL A 100 -19.00 11.49 15.92
N THR A 101 -19.53 11.97 14.80
CA THR A 101 -19.83 11.13 13.64
C THR A 101 -18.55 10.73 12.92
N SER A 102 -18.60 9.68 12.10
CA SER A 102 -17.45 9.24 11.30
C SER A 102 -16.98 10.31 10.31
N ASP A 103 -17.92 11.06 9.72
CA ASP A 103 -17.61 12.21 8.86
C ASP A 103 -16.93 13.35 9.62
N ASP A 104 -17.41 13.67 10.83
CA ASP A 104 -16.76 14.69 11.66
C ASP A 104 -15.36 14.26 12.11
N ALA A 105 -15.17 12.97 12.41
CA ALA A 105 -13.87 12.41 12.75
C ALA A 105 -12.86 12.57 11.60
N MET A 106 -13.26 12.31 10.35
CA MET A 106 -12.39 12.56 9.19
C MET A 106 -11.99 14.04 9.07
N VAL A 107 -12.94 14.94 9.27
CA VAL A 107 -12.67 16.38 9.22
C VAL A 107 -11.72 16.80 10.34
N LEU A 108 -11.91 16.28 11.55
CA LEU A 108 -11.03 16.55 12.69
C LEU A 108 -9.62 16.03 12.44
N ALA A 109 -9.47 14.79 11.99
CA ALA A 109 -8.16 14.22 11.67
C ALA A 109 -7.41 15.06 10.61
N ARG A 110 -8.11 15.51 9.55
CA ARG A 110 -7.52 16.42 8.55
C ARG A 110 -7.12 17.78 9.14
N GLN A 111 -7.90 18.31 10.07
CA GLN A 111 -7.57 19.55 10.77
C GLN A 111 -6.36 19.42 11.70
N LEU A 112 -6.06 18.20 12.15
CA LEU A 112 -4.87 17.86 12.94
C LEU A 112 -3.66 17.53 12.05
N GLY A 113 -3.80 17.64 10.72
CA GLY A 113 -2.71 17.39 9.77
C GLY A 113 -2.55 15.91 9.38
N LEU A 114 -3.50 15.06 9.76
CA LEU A 114 -3.53 13.64 9.36
C LEU A 114 -4.27 13.50 8.02
N ALA A 115 -4.05 12.38 7.32
CA ALA A 115 -4.60 12.13 5.99
C ALA A 115 -5.47 10.86 5.96
N PRO A 116 -6.60 10.80 6.69
CA PRO A 116 -7.48 9.63 6.70
C PRO A 116 -8.12 9.38 5.33
N SER A 117 -8.12 8.11 4.92
CA SER A 117 -8.84 7.59 3.76
C SER A 117 -10.26 7.11 4.11
N TYR A 118 -11.08 6.90 3.08
CA TYR A 118 -12.36 6.20 3.14
C TYR A 118 -12.22 4.76 3.58
N GLU A 119 -11.07 4.12 3.32
CA GLU A 119 -10.80 2.79 3.84
C GLU A 119 -10.64 2.82 5.35
N ASP A 120 -9.92 3.81 5.89
CA ASP A 120 -9.82 4.02 7.34
C ASP A 120 -11.20 4.28 7.93
N LYS A 121 -11.96 5.23 7.37
CA LYS A 121 -13.35 5.49 7.81
C LYS A 121 -14.16 4.20 7.89
N LYS A 122 -14.15 3.40 6.81
CA LYS A 122 -14.91 2.16 6.72
C LYS A 122 -14.44 1.09 7.71
N ASN A 123 -13.14 0.98 7.94
CA ASN A 123 -12.57 0.05 8.91
C ASN A 123 -13.04 0.38 10.33
N PHE A 124 -13.05 1.67 10.68
CA PHE A 124 -13.50 2.12 12.00
C PHE A 124 -15.02 2.05 12.17
N GLU A 125 -15.80 2.35 11.13
CA GLU A 125 -17.26 2.17 11.14
C GLU A 125 -17.67 0.72 11.36
N GLN A 126 -16.93 -0.24 10.81
CA GLN A 126 -17.20 -1.67 11.02
C GLN A 126 -16.88 -2.13 12.44
N GLN A 127 -15.88 -1.53 13.08
CA GLN A 127 -15.44 -1.91 14.44
C GLN A 127 -16.30 -1.26 15.52
N SER A 128 -16.59 0.04 15.37
CA SER A 128 -17.14 0.88 16.45
C SER A 128 -18.50 1.51 16.10
N GLY A 129 -18.96 1.35 14.86
CA GLY A 129 -20.13 2.04 14.34
C GLY A 129 -19.85 3.48 13.91
N ASP A 130 -20.91 4.18 13.53
CA ASP A 130 -20.83 5.55 12.98
C ASP A 130 -20.47 6.63 14.02
N HIS A 131 -20.66 6.34 15.32
CA HIS A 131 -20.46 7.33 16.39
C HIS A 131 -19.26 6.95 17.26
N MET A 132 -18.17 7.72 17.13
CA MET A 132 -16.90 7.48 17.83
C MET A 132 -16.84 8.29 19.14
N ASP A 133 -16.41 7.65 20.22
CA ASP A 133 -15.98 8.34 21.44
C ASP A 133 -14.51 8.78 21.32
N TYR A 134 -14.04 9.59 22.28
CA TYR A 134 -12.69 10.15 22.22
C TYR A 134 -11.61 9.06 22.16
N GLY A 135 -11.75 7.99 22.95
CA GLY A 135 -10.79 6.88 22.94
C GLY A 135 -10.73 6.14 21.61
N THR A 136 -11.88 5.96 20.94
CA THR A 136 -11.91 5.40 19.57
C THR A 136 -11.32 6.36 18.55
N PHE A 137 -11.58 7.67 18.70
CA PHE A 137 -11.02 8.69 17.83
C PHE A 137 -9.49 8.76 17.93
N GLN A 138 -8.90 8.59 19.12
CA GLN A 138 -7.44 8.51 19.27
C GLN A 138 -6.86 7.36 18.44
N LYS A 139 -7.49 6.18 18.50
CA LYS A 139 -7.09 5.02 17.69
C LYS A 139 -7.25 5.28 16.20
N PHE A 140 -8.33 5.95 15.80
CA PHE A 140 -8.56 6.38 14.42
C PHE A 140 -7.45 7.32 13.94
N ALA A 141 -7.18 8.37 14.72
CA ALA A 141 -6.12 9.33 14.41
C ALA A 141 -4.76 8.64 14.26
N ALA A 142 -4.44 7.70 15.13
CA ALA A 142 -3.16 7.01 15.07
C ALA A 142 -3.02 6.12 13.82
N ALA A 143 -4.09 5.42 13.45
CA ALA A 143 -4.13 4.60 12.24
C ALA A 143 -4.04 5.45 10.96
N SER A 144 -4.53 6.69 10.99
CA SER A 144 -4.51 7.63 9.86
C SER A 144 -3.22 8.44 9.72
N THR A 145 -2.14 8.01 10.39
CA THR A 145 -0.82 8.67 10.34
C THR A 145 -0.02 8.29 9.09
N HIS A 146 -0.29 7.12 8.50
CA HIS A 146 0.34 6.59 7.28
C HIS A 146 1.84 6.90 7.16
N PRO A 147 2.69 6.45 8.10
CA PRO A 147 4.14 6.70 8.06
C PRO A 147 4.84 6.08 6.83
N GLU A 148 4.20 5.14 6.15
CA GLU A 148 4.63 4.55 4.89
C GLU A 148 4.50 5.47 3.68
N ASP A 149 3.69 6.54 3.78
CA ASP A 149 3.43 7.46 2.69
C ASP A 149 4.72 8.19 2.30
N ASN A 150 5.19 7.90 1.09
CA ASN A 150 6.37 8.51 0.53
C ASN A 150 6.08 9.18 -0.80
N ILE A 151 6.89 10.18 -1.12
CA ILE A 151 6.75 10.98 -2.34
C ILE A 151 6.89 10.09 -3.58
N GLU A 152 7.77 9.09 -3.56
CA GLU A 152 8.07 8.28 -4.74
C GLU A 152 6.87 7.42 -5.17
N ASP A 153 6.16 6.82 -4.22
CA ASP A 153 4.95 6.02 -4.51
C ASP A 153 3.83 6.89 -5.10
N LEU A 154 3.63 8.10 -4.55
CA LEU A 154 2.65 9.05 -5.10
C LEU A 154 3.04 9.51 -6.52
N VAL A 155 4.32 9.79 -6.72
CA VAL A 155 4.87 10.21 -8.03
C VAL A 155 4.74 9.09 -9.06
N GLU A 156 4.95 7.83 -8.67
CA GLU A 156 4.81 6.68 -9.57
C GLU A 156 3.36 6.52 -10.05
N ALA A 157 2.38 6.75 -9.18
CA ALA A 157 0.96 6.72 -9.54
C ALA A 157 0.61 7.75 -10.63
N PHE A 158 1.14 8.97 -10.55
CA PHE A 158 0.96 9.98 -11.60
C PHE A 158 1.79 9.68 -12.86
N ALA A 159 3.00 9.14 -12.69
CA ALA A 159 3.87 8.77 -13.79
C ALA A 159 3.26 7.67 -14.67
N TYR A 160 2.34 6.86 -14.16
CA TYR A 160 1.56 5.90 -14.96
C TYR A 160 0.74 6.60 -16.08
N PHE A 161 0.27 7.82 -15.82
CA PHE A 161 -0.53 8.62 -16.76
C PHE A 161 0.29 9.57 -17.65
N ASP A 162 1.61 9.66 -17.42
CA ASP A 162 2.56 10.38 -18.27
C ASP A 162 3.30 9.40 -19.19
N PRO A 163 2.78 9.10 -20.40
CA PRO A 163 3.44 8.23 -21.35
C PRO A 163 4.75 8.81 -21.90
N SER A 164 4.92 10.13 -21.82
CA SER A 164 6.15 10.82 -22.24
C SER A 164 7.25 10.77 -21.19
N LYS A 165 6.94 10.42 -19.93
CA LYS A 165 7.87 10.42 -18.79
C LYS A 165 8.65 11.73 -18.68
N ASN A 166 7.98 12.85 -18.98
CA ASN A 166 8.58 14.18 -18.93
C ASN A 166 8.42 14.84 -17.55
N GLY A 167 7.61 14.26 -16.64
CA GLY A 167 7.39 14.81 -15.30
C GLY A 167 6.22 15.78 -15.21
N TYR A 168 5.46 15.98 -16.30
CA TYR A 168 4.39 16.97 -16.37
C TYR A 168 3.09 16.36 -16.89
N LEU A 169 1.99 16.74 -16.25
CA LEU A 169 0.64 16.45 -16.72
C LEU A 169 -0.09 17.76 -16.99
N THR A 170 -1.02 17.75 -17.95
CA THR A 170 -1.89 18.91 -18.15
C THR A 170 -2.85 19.07 -16.96
N ARG A 171 -3.31 20.29 -16.69
CA ARG A 171 -4.30 20.57 -15.62
C ARG A 171 -5.55 19.71 -15.79
N LYS A 172 -5.98 19.52 -17.04
CA LYS A 172 -7.11 18.66 -17.38
C LYS A 172 -6.83 17.18 -17.08
N GLN A 173 -5.64 16.68 -17.39
CA GLN A 173 -5.26 15.31 -17.06
C GLN A 173 -5.23 15.10 -15.54
N MET A 174 -4.61 16.01 -14.80
CA MET A 174 -4.58 15.94 -13.33
C MET A 174 -5.99 15.96 -12.73
N ALA A 175 -6.85 16.89 -13.17
CA ALA A 175 -8.24 16.94 -12.72
C ALA A 175 -8.99 15.64 -13.03
N ASN A 176 -8.82 15.09 -14.24
CA ASN A 176 -9.44 13.81 -14.58
C ASN A 176 -8.96 12.68 -13.69
N ILE A 177 -7.66 12.61 -13.36
CA ILE A 177 -7.11 11.56 -12.50
C ILE A 177 -7.71 11.66 -11.09
N LEU A 178 -7.60 12.84 -10.48
CA LEU A 178 -8.04 13.11 -9.10
C LEU A 178 -9.56 13.02 -8.90
N MET A 179 -10.35 13.22 -9.96
CA MET A 179 -11.81 13.12 -9.92
C MET A 179 -12.34 11.74 -10.33
N THR A 180 -11.48 10.82 -10.78
CA THR A 180 -11.90 9.49 -11.30
C THR A 180 -11.36 8.34 -10.47
N TYR A 181 -10.13 8.42 -9.98
CA TYR A 181 -9.43 7.31 -9.33
C TYR A 181 -9.25 7.57 -7.82
N GLY A 182 -9.22 6.48 -7.05
CA GLY A 182 -9.07 6.53 -5.59
C GLY A 182 -10.30 7.15 -4.93
N GLU A 183 -10.11 8.30 -4.29
CA GLU A 183 -11.15 9.08 -3.63
C GLU A 183 -11.52 10.27 -4.50
N PRO A 184 -12.53 10.14 -5.37
CA PRO A 184 -12.78 11.13 -6.40
C PRO A 184 -13.22 12.46 -5.77
N LEU A 185 -12.46 13.51 -6.08
CA LEU A 185 -12.81 14.86 -5.69
C LEU A 185 -14.04 15.37 -6.46
N THR A 186 -14.85 16.18 -5.80
CA THR A 186 -15.88 16.96 -6.48
C THR A 186 -15.25 18.07 -7.31
N GLN A 187 -16.00 18.61 -8.28
CA GLN A 187 -15.51 19.71 -9.12
C GLN A 187 -15.08 20.92 -8.28
N GLN A 188 -15.81 21.21 -7.20
CA GLN A 188 -15.51 22.34 -6.31
C GLN A 188 -14.20 22.13 -5.55
N GLU A 189 -13.95 20.92 -5.05
CA GLU A 189 -12.71 20.57 -4.37
C GLU A 189 -11.52 20.61 -5.32
N MET A 190 -11.69 20.08 -6.53
CA MET A 190 -10.67 20.14 -7.57
C MET A 190 -10.34 21.58 -7.96
N ASP A 191 -11.35 22.44 -8.12
CA ASP A 191 -11.14 23.86 -8.45
C ASP A 191 -10.38 24.59 -7.32
N ALA A 192 -10.71 24.30 -6.06
CA ALA A 192 -10.02 24.84 -4.89
C ALA A 192 -8.55 24.37 -4.80
N LEU A 193 -8.32 23.08 -5.03
CA LEU A 193 -7.00 22.47 -5.03
C LEU A 193 -6.13 23.03 -6.17
N ALA A 194 -6.69 23.13 -7.37
CA ALA A 194 -6.00 23.72 -8.51
C ALA A 194 -5.67 25.21 -8.27
N ALA A 195 -6.54 25.97 -7.61
CA ALA A 195 -6.27 27.37 -7.29
C ALA A 195 -5.12 27.55 -6.29
N GLN A 196 -4.90 26.58 -5.40
CA GLN A 196 -3.88 26.66 -4.37
C GLN A 196 -2.52 26.10 -4.83
N PHE A 197 -2.51 25.02 -5.61
CA PHE A 197 -1.28 24.28 -5.91
C PHE A 197 -0.84 24.32 -7.37
N PHE A 198 -1.73 24.60 -8.33
CA PHE A 198 -1.34 24.54 -9.74
C PHE A 198 -0.69 25.86 -10.20
N PRO A 199 0.42 25.79 -10.95
CA PRO A 199 1.07 26.99 -11.46
C PRO A 199 0.20 27.71 -12.51
N PRO A 200 0.47 29.00 -12.78
CA PRO A 200 -0.15 29.70 -13.90
C PRO A 200 0.33 29.10 -15.23
N GLY A 201 -0.48 28.24 -15.82
CA GLY A 201 -0.17 27.52 -17.05
C GLY A 201 -1.13 26.36 -17.28
N ASP A 202 -0.87 25.53 -18.29
CA ASP A 202 -1.60 24.28 -18.50
C ASP A 202 -0.81 23.05 -18.03
N GLN A 203 0.51 23.17 -17.84
CA GLN A 203 1.35 22.08 -17.36
C GLN A 203 1.53 22.16 -15.84
N VAL A 204 1.40 21.02 -15.19
CA VAL A 204 1.60 20.83 -13.75
C VAL A 204 2.69 19.79 -13.57
N ASP A 205 3.71 20.15 -12.80
CA ASP A 205 4.72 19.22 -12.31
C ASP A 205 4.10 18.40 -11.18
N TYR A 206 3.88 17.12 -11.42
CA TYR A 206 3.20 16.26 -10.45
C TYR A 206 4.10 15.87 -9.27
N ARG A 207 5.43 15.91 -9.42
CA ARG A 207 6.36 15.72 -8.29
C ARG A 207 6.29 16.93 -7.35
N ALA A 208 6.39 18.14 -7.90
CA ALA A 208 6.27 19.36 -7.10
C ALA A 208 4.89 19.44 -6.41
N PHE A 209 3.84 18.96 -7.07
CA PHE A 209 2.51 18.81 -6.47
C PHE A 209 2.51 17.83 -5.29
N CYS A 210 3.04 16.62 -5.44
CA CYS A 210 3.13 15.63 -4.35
C CYS A 210 3.97 16.14 -3.17
N GLU A 211 5.10 16.79 -3.45
CA GLU A 211 5.94 17.43 -2.43
C GLU A 211 5.18 18.52 -1.67
N ALA A 212 4.41 19.36 -2.38
CA ALA A 212 3.60 20.40 -1.76
C ALA A 212 2.40 19.85 -0.96
N MET A 213 1.90 18.66 -1.31
CA MET A 213 0.83 17.97 -0.58
C MET A 213 1.35 17.37 0.73
N LEU A 214 2.52 16.73 0.69
CA LEU A 214 3.13 16.09 1.87
C LEU A 214 3.88 17.08 2.78
N ALA A 215 4.24 18.26 2.27
CA ALA A 215 4.76 19.34 3.09
C ALA A 215 3.69 19.77 4.11
N ARG A 216 3.89 19.39 5.38
CA ARG A 216 3.05 19.89 6.49
C ARG A 216 3.10 21.42 6.47
N LYS A 217 1.93 22.06 6.46
CA LYS A 217 1.85 23.49 6.73
C LYS A 217 2.11 23.69 8.22
N GLU A 218 3.28 24.23 8.55
CA GLU A 218 3.58 24.85 9.85
C GLU A 218 2.62 26.01 10.16
#